data_AF-A0A3M1D360-F1
#
_entry.id   AF-A0A3M1D360-F1
#
_cell.length_a   1.000
_cell.length_b   1.000
_cell.length_c   1.000
_cell.angle_alpha   90.00
_cell.angle_beta   90.00
_cell.angle_gamma   90.00
#
_symmetry.space_group_name_H-M   'P 1'
#
loop_
_entity.id
_entity.type
_entity.pdbx_description
1 polymer ?
#
loop_
_entity_poly.entity_id
_entity_poly.type
_entity_poly.pdbx_seq_one_letter_code
_entity_poly.pdbx_strand_id
1 'polypeptide(L)'
;EQCQQKRLDIQQMERQSQAIGQEIGRIDVQIRQLQQQRNQKVREKQQLDRKIRIDRAMMERSCRFLRECERLEKKVQQLKQRIRPMLDRSRALRADLDRYRSEADRIDGRINRVSSAYRQLNCDNLVAGQTAQSTIDRCSQLFSEWNALQKELNSLQDSIRGLKGRFQRLMKEIRRFKKRIAQLLGKMRRNCTHSSALAELERLDNDWRTWESWGRQIGDLNKRLTRFRALRIVRPRVAPPPRKPKLKPVKKPKLKKVR
;
A
#
# COMPACT_ATOMS: atom_id res chain seq x y z
N GLU A 1 61.83 -80.38 71.68
CA GLU A 1 61.75 -80.01 70.25
C GLU A 1 60.38 -79.46 69.84
N GLN A 2 59.27 -80.19 70.02
CA GLN A 2 57.92 -79.72 69.62
C GLN A 2 57.47 -78.36 70.22
N CYS A 3 57.87 -78.04 71.46
CA CYS A 3 57.55 -76.76 72.09
C CYS A 3 58.32 -75.57 71.48
N GLN A 4 59.58 -75.79 71.07
CA GLN A 4 60.38 -74.76 70.39
C GLN A 4 59.87 -74.50 68.98
N GLN A 5 59.46 -75.55 68.25
CA GLN A 5 58.85 -75.42 66.93
C GLN A 5 57.56 -74.58 67.00
N LYS A 6 56.66 -74.90 67.94
CA LYS A 6 55.42 -74.13 68.15
C LYS A 6 55.68 -72.66 68.49
N ARG A 7 56.75 -72.34 69.25
CA ARG A 7 57.13 -70.95 69.54
C ARG A 7 57.57 -70.19 68.29
N LEU A 8 58.33 -70.82 67.40
CA LEU A 8 58.75 -70.23 66.13
C LEU A 8 57.54 -70.01 65.21
N ASP A 9 56.63 -70.98 65.14
CA ASP A 9 55.40 -70.87 64.35
C ASP A 9 54.52 -69.71 64.86
N ILE A 10 54.38 -69.56 66.19
CA ILE A 10 53.65 -68.44 66.81
C ILE A 10 54.31 -67.10 66.45
N GLN A 11 55.64 -66.97 66.57
CA GLN A 11 56.33 -65.74 66.21
C GLN A 11 56.22 -65.41 64.71
N GLN A 12 56.19 -66.43 63.85
CA GLN A 12 55.97 -66.26 62.42
C GLN A 12 54.54 -65.78 62.14
N MET A 13 53.53 -66.38 62.79
CA MET A 13 52.14 -65.94 62.69
C MET A 13 51.94 -64.52 63.23
N GLU A 14 52.61 -64.13 64.31
CA GLU A 14 52.58 -62.77 64.85
C GLU A 14 53.13 -61.75 63.85
N ARG A 15 54.25 -62.05 63.20
CA ARG A 15 54.83 -61.18 62.15
C ARG A 15 53.91 -61.07 60.94
N GLN A 16 53.31 -62.18 60.50
CA GLN A 16 52.33 -62.18 59.40
C GLN A 16 51.09 -61.38 59.76
N SER A 17 50.58 -61.52 61.00
CA SER A 17 49.45 -60.75 61.50
C SER A 17 49.75 -59.24 61.52
N GLN A 18 50.95 -58.84 61.96
CA GLN A 18 51.39 -57.44 61.92
C GLN A 18 51.51 -56.90 60.48
N ALA A 19 52.05 -57.69 59.54
CA ALA A 19 52.14 -57.31 58.14
C ALA A 19 50.75 -57.11 57.50
N ILE A 20 49.82 -58.04 57.73
CA ILE A 20 48.43 -57.93 57.28
C ILE A 20 47.76 -56.70 57.91
N GLY A 21 48.00 -56.42 59.19
CA GLY A 21 47.48 -55.22 59.86
C GLY A 21 47.96 -53.90 59.22
N GLN A 22 49.22 -53.85 58.77
CA GLN A 22 49.74 -52.68 58.03
C GLN A 22 49.10 -52.55 56.64
N GLU A 23 48.87 -53.66 55.93
CA GLU A 23 48.19 -53.66 54.63
C GLU A 23 46.74 -53.20 54.74
N ILE A 24 45.99 -53.70 55.73
CA ILE A 24 44.63 -53.22 56.05
C ILE A 24 44.64 -51.71 56.27
N GLY A 25 45.57 -51.19 57.09
CA GLY A 25 45.71 -49.77 57.33
C GLY A 25 45.99 -48.94 56.07
N ARG A 26 46.80 -49.45 55.13
CA ARG A 26 47.05 -48.79 53.83
C ARG A 26 45.79 -48.78 52.96
N ILE A 27 45.08 -49.90 52.89
CA ILE A 27 43.83 -50.03 52.15
C ILE A 27 42.77 -49.06 52.73
N ASP A 28 42.67 -48.94 54.05
CA ASP A 28 41.73 -48.00 54.71
C ASP A 28 42.00 -46.53 54.36
N VAL A 29 43.27 -46.14 54.21
CA VAL A 29 43.63 -44.79 53.76
C VAL A 29 43.23 -44.60 52.30
N GLN A 30 43.50 -45.57 51.42
CA GLN A 30 43.10 -45.51 50.02
C GLN A 30 41.57 -45.43 49.87
N ILE A 31 40.82 -46.21 50.64
CA ILE A 31 39.35 -46.16 50.67
C ILE A 31 38.88 -44.75 51.06
N ARG A 32 39.46 -44.14 52.10
CA ARG A 32 39.11 -42.77 52.52
C ARG A 32 39.42 -41.74 51.44
N GLN A 33 40.55 -41.85 50.75
CA GLN A 33 40.91 -40.96 49.64
C GLN A 33 39.95 -41.10 48.45
N LEU A 34 39.63 -42.32 48.05
CA LEU A 34 38.68 -42.59 46.98
C LEU A 34 37.27 -42.08 47.35
N GLN A 35 36.86 -42.20 48.61
CA GLN A 35 35.60 -41.64 49.10
C GLN A 35 35.57 -40.11 49.00
N GLN A 36 36.67 -39.43 49.34
CA GLN A 36 36.78 -37.97 49.19
C GLN A 36 36.70 -37.55 47.72
N GLN A 37 37.45 -38.21 46.83
CA GLN A 37 37.41 -37.96 45.39
C GLN A 37 36.01 -38.19 44.81
N ARG A 38 35.35 -39.30 45.19
CA ARG A 38 33.96 -39.58 44.81
C ARG A 38 33.04 -38.45 45.23
N ASN A 39 33.13 -37.99 46.48
CA ASN A 39 32.29 -36.90 47.00
C ASN A 39 32.55 -35.59 46.26
N GLN A 40 33.80 -35.27 45.92
CA GLN A 40 34.14 -34.12 45.11
C GLN A 40 33.51 -34.21 43.71
N LYS A 41 33.66 -35.36 43.03
CA LYS A 41 33.07 -35.58 41.70
C LYS A 41 31.55 -35.58 41.71
N VAL A 42 30.92 -36.07 42.78
CA VAL A 42 29.46 -35.96 42.96
C VAL A 42 29.03 -34.50 43.05
N ARG A 43 29.75 -33.66 43.81
CA ARG A 43 29.46 -32.21 43.91
C ARG A 43 29.65 -31.51 42.56
N GLU A 44 30.73 -31.81 41.86
CA GLU A 44 31.02 -31.26 40.52
C GLU A 44 29.91 -31.63 39.53
N LYS A 45 29.49 -32.91 39.50
CA LYS A 45 28.36 -33.37 38.68
C LYS A 45 27.08 -32.60 39.02
N GLN A 46 26.74 -32.46 40.29
CA GLN A 46 25.54 -31.72 40.71
C GLN A 46 25.56 -30.25 40.27
N GLN A 47 26.73 -29.60 40.27
CA GLN A 47 26.89 -28.24 39.77
C GLN A 47 26.67 -28.17 38.25
N LEU A 48 27.25 -29.12 37.50
CA LEU A 48 27.07 -29.21 36.05
C LEU A 48 25.59 -29.48 35.68
N ASP A 49 24.92 -30.39 36.39
CA ASP A 49 23.49 -30.69 36.17
C ASP A 49 22.61 -29.43 36.37
N ARG A 50 22.92 -28.62 37.39
CA ARG A 50 22.23 -27.33 37.62
C ARG A 50 22.48 -26.35 36.46
N LYS A 51 23.73 -26.24 36.00
CA LYS A 51 24.08 -25.35 34.88
C LYS A 51 23.39 -25.78 33.59
N ILE A 52 23.44 -27.06 33.25
CA ILE A 52 22.75 -27.64 32.08
C ILE A 52 21.25 -27.34 32.12
N ARG A 53 20.62 -27.47 33.30
CA ARG A 53 19.19 -27.18 33.46
C ARG A 53 18.87 -25.71 33.19
N ILE A 54 19.69 -24.79 33.70
CA ILE A 54 19.52 -23.34 33.48
C ILE A 54 19.73 -23.00 32.01
N ASP A 55 20.81 -23.49 31.40
CA ASP A 55 21.15 -23.24 30.00
C ASP A 55 20.09 -23.79 29.05
N ARG A 56 19.56 -24.99 29.33
CA ARG A 56 18.43 -25.57 28.56
C ARG A 56 17.18 -24.70 28.67
N ALA A 57 16.82 -24.22 29.85
CA ALA A 57 15.67 -23.34 30.04
C ALA A 57 15.83 -21.99 29.32
N MET A 58 17.03 -21.41 29.34
CA MET A 58 17.34 -20.20 28.57
C MET A 58 17.26 -20.43 27.07
N MET A 59 17.85 -21.53 26.59
CA MET A 59 17.80 -21.93 25.18
C MET A 59 16.36 -22.12 24.69
N GLU A 60 15.51 -22.83 25.46
CA GLU A 60 14.10 -23.05 25.11
C GLU A 60 13.32 -21.73 25.01
N ARG A 61 13.56 -20.79 25.93
CA ARG A 61 12.96 -19.45 25.88
C ARG A 61 13.37 -18.70 24.62
N SER A 62 14.67 -18.64 24.31
CA SER A 62 15.18 -17.97 23.11
C SER A 62 14.67 -18.61 21.81
N CYS A 63 14.69 -19.94 21.73
CA CYS A 63 14.18 -20.69 20.57
C CYS A 63 12.68 -20.48 20.36
N ARG A 64 11.89 -20.31 21.43
CA ARG A 64 10.45 -20.01 21.33
C ARG A 64 10.20 -18.69 20.59
N PHE A 65 10.98 -17.65 20.90
CA PHE A 65 10.86 -16.35 20.20
C PHE A 65 11.21 -16.48 18.72
N LEU A 66 12.29 -17.19 18.39
CA LEU A 66 12.69 -17.42 17.00
C LEU A 66 11.61 -18.15 16.20
N ARG A 67 11.01 -19.22 16.76
CA ARG A 67 9.90 -19.95 16.12
C ARG A 67 8.67 -19.08 15.93
N GLU A 68 8.37 -18.20 16.89
CA GLU A 68 7.27 -17.25 16.75
C GLU A 68 7.53 -16.27 15.61
N CYS A 69 8.77 -15.77 15.47
CA CYS A 69 9.16 -14.90 14.38
C CYS A 69 9.06 -15.57 13.03
N GLU A 70 9.60 -16.77 12.87
CA GLU A 70 9.48 -17.53 11.62
C GLU A 70 8.00 -17.73 11.23
N ARG A 71 7.13 -18.01 12.21
CA ARG A 71 5.69 -18.13 11.98
C ARG A 71 5.07 -16.82 11.53
N LEU A 72 5.45 -15.69 12.14
CA LEU A 72 4.95 -14.37 11.75
C LEU A 72 5.44 -13.98 10.36
N GLU A 73 6.71 -14.23 10.04
CA GLU A 73 7.29 -14.00 8.72
C GLU A 73 6.56 -14.79 7.63
N LYS A 74 6.27 -16.09 7.86
CA LYS A 74 5.43 -16.88 6.94
C LYS A 74 4.06 -16.25 6.71
N LYS A 75 3.43 -15.69 7.74
CA LYS A 75 2.15 -14.96 7.61
C LYS A 75 2.31 -13.68 6.80
N VAL A 76 3.43 -12.97 6.95
CA VAL A 76 3.75 -11.78 6.13
C VAL A 76 3.91 -12.17 4.67
N GLN A 77 4.64 -13.25 4.37
CA GLN A 77 4.80 -13.72 2.99
C GLN A 77 3.48 -14.12 2.34
N GLN A 78 2.63 -14.86 3.06
CA GLN A 78 1.28 -15.19 2.59
C GLN A 78 0.43 -13.94 2.35
N LEU A 79 0.52 -12.94 3.23
CA LEU A 79 -0.18 -11.67 3.06
C LEU A 79 0.29 -10.94 1.80
N LYS A 80 1.61 -10.89 1.58
CA LYS A 80 2.24 -10.27 0.42
C LYS A 80 1.77 -10.90 -0.89
N GLN A 81 1.76 -12.23 -0.96
CA GLN A 81 1.25 -12.96 -2.13
C GLN A 81 -0.20 -12.59 -2.44
N ARG A 82 -1.04 -12.46 -1.40
CA ARG A 82 -2.46 -12.07 -1.56
C ARG A 82 -2.64 -10.62 -1.97
N ILE A 83 -1.75 -9.71 -1.55
CA ILE A 83 -1.82 -8.29 -1.86
C ILE A 83 -1.29 -7.99 -3.27
N ARG A 84 -0.32 -8.77 -3.78
CA ARG A 84 0.29 -8.58 -5.10
C ARG A 84 -0.72 -8.33 -6.24
N PRO A 85 -1.77 -9.14 -6.45
CA PRO A 85 -2.75 -8.86 -7.51
C PRO A 85 -3.59 -7.59 -7.28
N MET A 86 -3.70 -7.10 -6.04
CA MET A 86 -4.32 -5.79 -5.77
C MET A 86 -3.37 -4.65 -6.11
N LEU A 87 -2.06 -4.81 -5.90
CA LEU A 87 -1.04 -3.84 -6.29
C LEU A 87 -0.98 -3.69 -7.81
N ASP A 88 -1.05 -4.79 -8.55
CA ASP A 88 -1.03 -4.71 -10.02
C ASP A 88 -2.31 -4.05 -10.56
N ARG A 89 -3.47 -4.39 -9.99
CA ARG A 89 -4.74 -3.69 -10.29
C ARG A 89 -4.68 -2.20 -9.92
N SER A 90 -4.02 -1.83 -8.81
CA SER A 90 -3.90 -0.44 -8.39
C SER A 90 -3.02 0.36 -9.37
N ARG A 91 -1.90 -0.21 -9.84
CA ARG A 91 -1.05 0.38 -10.88
C ARG A 91 -1.81 0.59 -12.19
N ALA A 92 -2.60 -0.39 -12.61
CA ALA A 92 -3.43 -0.26 -13.81
C ALA A 92 -4.45 0.88 -13.68
N LEU A 93 -5.13 0.99 -12.53
CA LEU A 93 -6.06 2.10 -12.27
C LEU A 93 -5.34 3.46 -12.23
N ARG A 94 -4.10 3.50 -11.76
CA ARG A 94 -3.28 4.72 -11.75
C ARG A 94 -2.95 5.17 -13.18
N ALA A 95 -2.53 4.24 -14.03
CA ALA A 95 -2.26 4.52 -15.44
C ALA A 95 -3.53 5.01 -16.17
N ASP A 96 -4.69 4.38 -15.91
CA ASP A 96 -5.97 4.84 -16.45
C ASP A 96 -6.32 6.26 -15.98
N LEU A 97 -6.08 6.58 -14.70
CA LEU A 97 -6.30 7.93 -14.16
C LEU A 97 -5.42 8.98 -14.87
N ASP A 98 -4.13 8.68 -15.07
CA ASP A 98 -3.22 9.60 -15.78
C ASP A 98 -3.62 9.78 -17.24
N ARG A 99 -4.03 8.71 -17.91
CA ARG A 99 -4.56 8.77 -19.28
C ARG A 99 -5.79 9.68 -19.36
N TYR A 100 -6.80 9.44 -18.52
CA TYR A 100 -8.04 10.23 -18.54
C TYR A 100 -7.82 11.68 -18.11
N ARG A 101 -6.85 11.95 -17.24
CA ARG A 101 -6.45 13.33 -16.90
C ARG A 101 -5.87 14.05 -18.11
N SER A 102 -4.94 13.41 -18.81
CA SER A 102 -4.31 13.96 -20.03
C SER A 102 -5.34 14.19 -21.13
N GLU A 103 -6.30 13.27 -21.28
CA GLU A 103 -7.41 13.41 -22.23
C GLU A 103 -8.32 14.58 -21.86
N ALA A 104 -8.65 14.74 -20.56
CA ALA A 104 -9.42 15.89 -20.08
C ALA A 104 -8.69 17.22 -20.35
N ASP A 105 -7.37 17.28 -20.15
CA ASP A 105 -6.54 18.46 -20.45
C ASP A 105 -6.58 18.81 -21.95
N ARG A 106 -6.49 17.79 -22.82
CA ARG A 106 -6.58 17.97 -24.27
C ARG A 106 -7.96 18.51 -24.69
N ILE A 107 -9.03 17.93 -24.15
CA ILE A 107 -10.41 18.34 -24.46
C ILE A 107 -10.65 19.78 -23.96
N ASP A 108 -10.21 20.10 -22.75
CA ASP A 108 -10.28 21.46 -22.18
C ASP A 108 -9.60 22.50 -23.10
N GLY A 109 -8.37 22.21 -23.55
CA GLY A 109 -7.67 23.07 -24.49
C GLY A 109 -8.39 23.25 -25.84
N ARG A 110 -9.16 22.26 -26.30
CA ARG A 110 -9.99 22.39 -27.51
C ARG A 110 -11.26 23.20 -27.24
N ILE A 111 -11.92 22.96 -26.12
CA ILE A 111 -13.09 23.72 -25.65
C ILE A 111 -12.77 25.21 -25.57
N ASN A 112 -11.65 25.58 -24.94
CA ASN A 112 -11.25 26.98 -24.79
C ASN A 112 -10.99 27.64 -26.15
N ARG A 113 -10.36 26.91 -27.10
CA ARG A 113 -10.14 27.41 -28.47
C ARG A 113 -11.43 27.62 -29.23
N VAL A 114 -12.32 26.61 -29.25
CA VAL A 114 -13.62 26.70 -29.94
C VAL A 114 -14.48 27.81 -29.33
N SER A 115 -14.57 27.87 -28.00
CA SER A 115 -15.36 28.89 -27.30
C SER A 115 -14.83 30.31 -27.53
N SER A 116 -13.50 30.49 -27.54
CA SER A 116 -12.90 31.80 -27.81
C SER A 116 -13.14 32.24 -29.25
N ALA A 117 -12.93 31.35 -30.23
CA ALA A 117 -13.20 31.63 -31.64
C ALA A 117 -14.69 31.96 -31.87
N TYR A 118 -15.59 31.24 -31.20
CA TYR A 118 -17.02 31.47 -31.29
C TYR A 118 -17.42 32.87 -30.80
N ARG A 119 -16.86 33.31 -29.67
CA ARG A 119 -17.07 34.66 -29.11
C ARG A 119 -16.45 35.74 -29.98
N GLN A 120 -15.22 35.52 -30.48
CA GLN A 120 -14.51 36.47 -31.34
C GLN A 120 -15.28 36.76 -32.64
N LEU A 121 -15.92 35.74 -33.22
CA LEU A 121 -16.75 35.87 -34.41
C LEU A 121 -18.17 36.38 -34.12
N ASN A 122 -18.50 36.68 -32.85
CA ASN A 122 -19.82 37.12 -32.41
C ASN A 122 -20.95 36.22 -32.93
N CYS A 123 -20.73 34.90 -32.92
CA CYS A 123 -21.63 33.92 -33.52
C CYS A 123 -23.04 33.87 -32.90
N ASP A 124 -23.21 34.46 -31.70
CA ASP A 124 -24.52 34.60 -31.05
C ASP A 124 -25.40 35.70 -31.70
N ASN A 125 -24.82 36.63 -32.46
CA ASN A 125 -25.51 37.82 -32.98
C ASN A 125 -25.30 38.00 -34.49
N LEU A 126 -25.53 36.95 -35.28
CA LEU A 126 -25.43 37.03 -36.75
C LEU A 126 -26.64 37.74 -37.34
N VAL A 127 -26.45 38.65 -38.31
CA VAL A 127 -27.53 39.40 -38.97
C VAL A 127 -27.46 39.21 -40.49
N ALA A 128 -28.57 38.76 -41.09
CA ALA A 128 -28.67 38.53 -42.53
C ALA A 128 -28.46 39.84 -43.30
N GLY A 129 -27.56 39.80 -44.29
CA GLY A 129 -27.21 40.96 -45.11
C GLY A 129 -26.19 41.93 -44.49
N GLN A 130 -25.78 41.71 -43.23
CA GLN A 130 -24.71 42.47 -42.56
C GLN A 130 -23.49 41.60 -42.26
N THR A 131 -23.70 40.32 -41.96
CA THR A 131 -22.63 39.37 -41.71
C THR A 131 -22.27 38.63 -43.01
N ALA A 132 -20.97 38.52 -43.30
CA ALA A 132 -20.48 37.75 -44.44
C ALA A 132 -20.86 36.26 -44.31
N GLN A 133 -21.22 35.62 -45.43
CA GLN A 133 -21.60 34.20 -45.44
C GLN A 133 -20.48 33.30 -44.89
N SER A 134 -19.22 33.63 -45.17
CA SER A 134 -18.06 32.90 -44.63
C SER A 134 -18.00 32.90 -43.09
N THR A 135 -18.44 33.97 -42.43
CA THR A 135 -18.54 34.04 -40.96
C THR A 135 -19.67 33.14 -40.45
N ILE A 136 -20.83 33.15 -41.12
CA ILE A 136 -21.97 32.28 -40.78
C ILE A 136 -21.58 30.79 -40.89
N ASP A 137 -20.89 30.44 -41.96
CA ASP A 137 -20.40 29.07 -42.21
C ASP A 137 -19.38 28.66 -41.14
N ARG A 138 -18.44 29.56 -40.80
CA ARG A 138 -17.44 29.32 -39.75
C ARG A 138 -18.09 29.13 -38.37
N CYS A 139 -19.09 29.93 -38.03
CA CYS A 139 -19.85 29.76 -36.79
C CYS A 139 -20.58 28.42 -36.74
N SER A 140 -21.14 27.96 -37.86
CA SER A 140 -21.79 26.65 -37.98
C SER A 140 -20.79 25.49 -37.83
N GLN A 141 -19.58 25.64 -38.38
CA GLN A 141 -18.49 24.68 -38.21
C GLN A 141 -18.05 24.60 -36.74
N LEU A 142 -17.81 25.74 -36.08
CA LEU A 142 -17.44 25.80 -34.66
C LEU A 142 -18.51 25.17 -33.76
N PHE A 143 -19.80 25.38 -34.08
CA PHE A 143 -20.90 24.72 -33.37
C PHE A 143 -20.90 23.19 -33.58
N SER A 144 -20.53 22.72 -34.77
CA SER A 144 -20.40 21.28 -35.04
C SER A 144 -19.21 20.67 -34.30
N GLU A 145 -18.07 21.36 -34.27
CA GLU A 145 -16.90 20.99 -33.47
C GLU A 145 -17.23 20.94 -31.97
N TRP A 146 -18.01 21.91 -31.48
CA TRP A 146 -18.53 21.92 -30.11
C TRP A 146 -19.37 20.67 -29.80
N ASN A 147 -20.29 20.29 -30.68
CA ASN A 147 -21.10 19.09 -30.50
C ASN A 147 -20.27 17.81 -30.49
N ALA A 148 -19.21 17.73 -31.31
CA ALA A 148 -18.26 16.61 -31.28
C ALA A 148 -17.52 16.55 -29.93
N LEU A 149 -17.01 17.69 -29.46
CA LEU A 149 -16.37 17.80 -28.14
C LEU A 149 -17.30 17.39 -26.99
N GLN A 150 -18.59 17.73 -27.06
CA GLN A 150 -19.58 17.33 -26.06
C GLN A 150 -19.77 15.81 -26.02
N LYS A 151 -19.72 15.13 -27.18
CA LYS A 151 -19.77 13.65 -27.25
C LYS A 151 -18.50 13.03 -26.65
N GLU A 152 -17.33 13.57 -26.97
CA GLU A 152 -16.05 13.14 -26.38
C GLU A 152 -16.06 13.29 -24.85
N LEU A 153 -16.53 14.44 -24.32
CA LEU A 153 -16.69 14.68 -22.89
C LEU A 153 -17.59 13.64 -22.22
N ASN A 154 -18.73 13.30 -22.83
CA ASN A 154 -19.65 12.29 -22.30
C ASN A 154 -18.98 10.91 -22.22
N SER A 155 -18.27 10.51 -23.27
CA SER A 155 -17.52 9.24 -23.30
C SER A 155 -16.43 9.19 -22.21
N LEU A 156 -15.66 10.27 -22.07
CA LEU A 156 -14.64 10.37 -21.03
C LEU A 156 -15.24 10.33 -19.62
N GLN A 157 -16.39 10.97 -19.41
CA GLN A 157 -17.11 10.93 -18.14
C GLN A 157 -17.57 9.51 -17.78
N ASP A 158 -18.08 8.75 -18.75
CA ASP A 158 -18.49 7.35 -18.52
C ASP A 158 -17.28 6.47 -18.16
N SER A 159 -16.16 6.67 -18.86
CA SER A 159 -14.87 6.04 -18.54
C SER A 159 -14.40 6.34 -17.11
N ILE A 160 -14.49 7.60 -16.65
CA ILE A 160 -14.14 7.99 -15.27
C ILE A 160 -15.13 7.42 -14.26
N ARG A 161 -16.42 7.34 -14.57
CA ARG A 161 -17.41 6.67 -13.70
C ARG A 161 -17.07 5.19 -13.54
N GLY A 162 -16.69 4.52 -14.63
CA GLY A 162 -16.19 3.14 -14.61
C GLY A 162 -14.91 2.99 -13.79
N LEU A 163 -13.95 3.91 -13.95
CA LEU A 163 -12.72 3.96 -13.16
C LEU A 163 -13.04 4.11 -11.66
N LYS A 164 -13.91 5.04 -11.29
CA LYS A 164 -14.35 5.26 -9.91
C LYS A 164 -14.98 4.01 -9.31
N GLY A 165 -15.84 3.31 -10.07
CA GLY A 165 -16.43 2.04 -9.63
C GLY A 165 -15.41 0.93 -9.38
N ARG A 166 -14.45 0.74 -10.31
CA ARG A 166 -13.35 -0.22 -10.12
C ARG A 166 -12.47 0.14 -8.93
N PHE A 167 -12.12 1.42 -8.78
CA PHE A 167 -11.35 1.93 -7.65
C PHE A 167 -12.06 1.70 -6.30
N GLN A 168 -13.37 1.97 -6.22
CA GLN A 168 -14.15 1.72 -5.00
C GLN A 168 -14.19 0.23 -4.62
N ARG A 169 -14.31 -0.68 -5.59
CA ARG A 169 -14.24 -2.13 -5.34
C ARG A 169 -12.88 -2.53 -4.79
N LEU A 170 -11.80 -2.07 -5.43
CA LEU A 170 -10.44 -2.32 -4.97
C LEU A 170 -10.21 -1.77 -3.55
N MET A 171 -10.67 -0.55 -3.26
CA MET A 171 -10.53 0.04 -1.93
C MET A 171 -11.26 -0.75 -0.84
N LYS A 172 -12.43 -1.35 -1.15
CA LYS A 172 -13.13 -2.25 -0.20
C LYS A 172 -12.29 -3.49 0.10
N GLU A 173 -11.68 -4.11 -0.91
CA GLU A 173 -10.78 -5.25 -0.73
C GLU A 173 -9.57 -4.86 0.14
N ILE A 174 -8.89 -3.77 -0.21
CA ILE A 174 -7.68 -3.31 0.47
C ILE A 174 -7.95 -2.96 1.94
N ARG A 175 -9.09 -2.33 2.29
CA ARG A 175 -9.43 -2.03 3.70
C ARG A 175 -9.42 -3.27 4.60
N ARG A 176 -9.80 -4.43 4.05
CA ARG A 176 -9.76 -5.70 4.79
C ARG A 176 -8.32 -6.11 5.10
N PHE A 177 -7.40 -5.88 4.16
CA PHE A 177 -5.97 -6.17 4.34
C PHE A 177 -5.28 -5.17 5.25
N LYS A 178 -5.66 -3.89 5.24
CA LYS A 178 -5.08 -2.85 6.11
C LYS A 178 -5.13 -3.25 7.59
N LYS A 179 -6.29 -3.71 8.07
CA LYS A 179 -6.43 -4.18 9.47
C LYS A 179 -5.47 -5.33 9.78
N ARG A 180 -5.30 -6.27 8.84
CA ARG A 180 -4.41 -7.43 8.98
C ARG A 180 -2.93 -7.03 8.94
N ILE A 181 -2.56 -6.07 8.09
CA ILE A 181 -1.22 -5.45 8.07
C ILE A 181 -0.92 -4.82 9.43
N ALA A 182 -1.79 -3.94 9.93
CA ALA A 182 -1.59 -3.26 11.22
C ALA A 182 -1.45 -4.25 12.40
N GLN A 183 -2.27 -5.31 12.41
CA GLN A 183 -2.16 -6.36 13.42
C GLN A 183 -0.84 -7.14 13.34
N LEU A 184 -0.40 -7.49 12.13
CA LEU A 184 0.87 -8.20 11.94
C LEU A 184 2.06 -7.30 12.27
N LEU A 185 2.01 -6.03 11.86
CA LEU A 185 3.02 -5.03 12.16
C LEU A 185 3.18 -4.84 13.67
N GLY A 186 2.07 -4.73 14.42
CA GLY A 186 2.11 -4.67 15.88
C GLY A 186 2.73 -5.91 16.53
N LYS A 187 2.48 -7.11 15.99
CA LYS A 187 3.09 -8.36 16.49
C LYS A 187 4.57 -8.46 16.15
N MET A 188 4.93 -8.09 14.91
CA MET A 188 6.31 -8.08 14.42
C MET A 188 7.16 -7.07 15.20
N ARG A 189 6.65 -5.87 15.50
CA ARG A 189 7.39 -4.88 16.32
C ARG A 189 7.68 -5.36 17.74
N ARG A 190 6.81 -6.19 18.32
CA ARG A 190 7.01 -6.71 19.68
C ARG A 190 7.97 -7.89 19.71
N ASN A 191 7.86 -8.77 18.72
CA ASN A 191 8.50 -10.07 18.80
C ASN A 191 9.72 -10.20 17.86
N CYS A 192 9.78 -9.41 16.77
CA CYS A 192 10.67 -9.60 15.62
C CYS A 192 11.19 -8.27 15.06
N THR A 193 11.74 -7.42 15.93
CA THR A 193 12.20 -6.06 15.60
C THR A 193 13.24 -6.00 14.49
N HIS A 194 14.12 -7.01 14.40
CA HIS A 194 15.20 -7.06 13.42
C HIS A 194 14.82 -7.71 12.08
N SER A 195 13.57 -8.17 11.93
CA SER A 195 13.13 -8.84 10.70
C SER A 195 12.94 -7.83 9.57
N SER A 196 13.47 -8.13 8.39
CA SER A 196 13.26 -7.35 7.17
C SER A 196 11.78 -7.31 6.74
N ALA A 197 10.98 -8.29 7.16
CA ALA A 197 9.54 -8.32 6.92
C ALA A 197 8.80 -7.16 7.60
N LEU A 198 9.39 -6.53 8.63
CA LEU A 198 8.85 -5.35 9.27
C LEU A 198 8.83 -4.14 8.31
N ALA A 199 9.95 -3.86 7.67
CA ALA A 199 10.08 -2.76 6.71
C ALA A 199 9.12 -2.95 5.52
N GLU A 200 8.89 -4.19 5.09
CA GLU A 200 7.90 -4.49 4.05
C GLU A 200 6.47 -4.16 4.49
N LEU A 201 6.08 -4.53 5.71
CA LEU A 201 4.76 -4.19 6.26
C LEU A 201 4.58 -2.67 6.40
N GLU A 202 5.62 -1.94 6.78
CA GLU A 202 5.59 -0.47 6.88
C GLU A 202 5.40 0.19 5.52
N ARG A 203 6.06 -0.32 4.48
CA ARG A 203 5.83 0.14 3.10
C ARG A 203 4.38 -0.10 2.67
N LEU A 204 3.85 -1.30 2.91
CA LEU A 204 2.46 -1.63 2.58
C LEU A 204 1.44 -0.77 3.36
N ASP A 205 1.75 -0.38 4.60
CA ASP A 205 0.90 0.52 5.37
C ASP A 205 0.98 1.97 4.83
N ASN A 206 2.16 2.43 4.42
CA ASN A 206 2.35 3.74 3.82
C ASN A 206 1.68 3.88 2.44
N ASP A 207 1.69 2.83 1.62
CA ASP A 207 1.01 2.79 0.31
C ASP A 207 -0.49 3.13 0.40
N TRP A 208 -1.10 2.92 1.57
CA TRP A 208 -2.50 3.29 1.83
C TRP A 208 -2.77 4.78 1.61
N ARG A 209 -1.86 5.66 2.08
CA ARG A 209 -2.01 7.12 1.95
C ARG A 209 -2.02 7.53 0.48
N THR A 210 -1.19 6.85 -0.32
CA THR A 210 -1.12 7.06 -1.76
C THR A 210 -2.45 6.71 -2.43
N TRP A 211 -3.06 5.57 -2.10
CA TRP A 211 -4.36 5.19 -2.69
C TRP A 211 -5.49 6.16 -2.31
N GLU A 212 -5.52 6.64 -1.07
CA GLU A 212 -6.51 7.64 -0.64
C GLU A 212 -6.38 8.96 -1.42
N SER A 213 -5.15 9.37 -1.77
CA SER A 213 -4.91 10.51 -2.65
C SER A 213 -5.48 10.29 -4.06
N TRP A 214 -5.38 9.08 -4.62
CA TRP A 214 -5.92 8.76 -5.95
C TRP A 214 -7.45 8.85 -5.97
N GLY A 215 -8.11 8.45 -4.87
CA GLY A 215 -9.56 8.60 -4.73
C GLY A 215 -10.02 10.06 -4.82
N ARG A 216 -9.25 10.99 -4.23
CA ARG A 216 -9.48 12.44 -4.36
C ARG A 216 -9.29 12.91 -5.79
N GLN A 217 -8.18 12.52 -6.43
CA GLN A 217 -7.89 12.89 -7.82
C GLN A 217 -8.98 12.43 -8.81
N ILE A 218 -9.50 11.21 -8.68
CA ILE A 218 -10.63 10.73 -9.48
C ILE A 218 -11.87 11.60 -9.26
N GLY A 219 -12.14 11.97 -8.00
CA GLY A 219 -13.25 12.85 -7.64
C GLY A 219 -13.13 14.24 -8.27
N ASP A 220 -11.93 14.82 -8.24
CA ASP A 220 -11.67 16.15 -8.79
C ASP A 220 -11.71 16.15 -10.33
N LEU A 221 -11.20 15.11 -10.97
CA LEU A 221 -11.32 14.92 -12.42
C LEU A 221 -12.81 14.87 -12.85
N ASN A 222 -13.63 14.12 -12.11
CA ASN A 222 -15.07 14.05 -12.38
C ASN A 222 -15.77 15.42 -12.20
N LYS A 223 -15.41 16.19 -11.16
CA LYS A 223 -15.94 17.56 -10.97
C LYS A 223 -15.55 18.48 -12.12
N ARG A 224 -14.29 18.39 -12.58
CA ARG A 224 -13.78 19.19 -13.70
C ARG A 224 -14.57 18.93 -14.98
N LEU A 225 -14.80 17.66 -15.33
CA LEU A 225 -15.63 17.33 -16.51
C LEU A 225 -17.07 17.82 -16.39
N THR A 226 -17.64 17.78 -15.18
CA THR A 226 -18.98 18.31 -14.93
C THR A 226 -19.05 19.82 -15.23
N ARG A 227 -18.00 20.58 -14.91
CA ARG A 227 -17.92 22.01 -15.25
C ARG A 227 -17.89 22.25 -16.76
N PHE A 228 -17.17 21.43 -17.52
CA PHE A 228 -17.13 21.58 -18.98
C PHE A 228 -18.49 21.37 -19.64
N ARG A 229 -19.28 20.41 -19.14
CA ARG A 229 -20.65 20.21 -19.64
C ARG A 229 -21.59 21.37 -19.36
N ALA A 230 -21.31 22.18 -18.35
CA ALA A 230 -22.13 23.35 -18.02
C ALA A 230 -21.92 24.50 -19.02
N LEU A 231 -20.82 24.50 -19.78
CA LEU A 231 -20.63 25.45 -20.87
C LEU A 231 -21.64 25.14 -21.98
N ARG A 232 -22.38 26.16 -22.43
CA ARG A 232 -23.33 26.04 -23.54
C ARG A 232 -22.91 27.00 -24.65
N ILE A 233 -22.55 26.45 -25.80
CA ILE A 233 -22.53 27.18 -27.07
C ILE A 233 -23.90 26.95 -27.72
N VAL A 234 -24.60 28.02 -28.05
CA VAL A 234 -25.92 27.95 -28.69
C VAL A 234 -25.72 27.80 -30.20
N ARG A 235 -26.66 27.18 -30.92
CA ARG A 235 -26.60 27.15 -32.38
C ARG A 235 -26.66 28.59 -32.93
N PRO A 236 -25.78 29.00 -33.85
CA PRO A 236 -25.83 30.33 -34.45
C PRO A 236 -27.21 30.54 -35.08
N ARG A 237 -27.88 31.65 -34.75
CA ARG A 237 -29.12 32.08 -35.40
C ARG A 237 -28.83 33.36 -36.17
N VAL A 238 -29.22 33.36 -37.44
CA VAL A 238 -29.12 34.56 -38.28
C VAL A 238 -30.42 35.34 -38.14
N ALA A 239 -30.35 36.51 -37.51
CA ALA A 239 -31.48 37.42 -37.40
C ALA A 239 -31.84 38.01 -38.78
N PRO A 240 -33.13 38.20 -39.09
CA PRO A 240 -33.54 38.88 -40.31
C PRO A 240 -33.03 40.34 -40.32
N PRO A 241 -32.81 40.94 -41.50
CA PRO A 241 -32.37 42.32 -41.59
C PRO A 241 -33.39 43.27 -40.93
N PRO A 242 -32.96 44.37 -40.31
CA PRO A 242 -33.89 45.36 -39.76
C PRO A 242 -34.82 45.86 -40.85
N ARG A 243 -36.14 45.81 -40.60
CA ARG A 243 -37.15 46.33 -41.54
C ARG A 243 -36.86 47.81 -41.77
N LYS A 244 -36.60 48.20 -43.03
CA LYS A 244 -36.43 49.61 -43.41
C LYS A 244 -37.63 50.42 -42.88
N PRO A 245 -37.41 51.60 -42.24
CA PRO A 245 -38.51 52.43 -41.80
C PRO A 245 -39.39 52.78 -43.00
N LYS A 246 -40.70 52.53 -42.88
CA LYS A 246 -41.67 52.94 -43.91
C LYS A 246 -41.58 54.46 -44.04
N LEU A 247 -41.00 54.94 -45.14
CA LEU A 247 -41.04 56.35 -45.50
C LEU A 247 -42.53 56.75 -45.57
N LYS A 248 -42.95 57.65 -44.69
CA LYS A 248 -44.30 58.23 -44.75
C LYS A 248 -44.44 58.88 -46.14
N PRO A 249 -45.53 58.64 -46.89
CA PRO A 249 -45.71 59.26 -48.18
C PRO A 249 -45.66 60.79 -48.02
N VAL A 250 -44.73 61.42 -48.72
CA VAL A 250 -44.62 62.88 -48.79
C VAL A 250 -45.94 63.40 -49.35
N LYS A 251 -46.70 64.15 -48.54
CA LYS A 251 -47.94 64.81 -48.99
C LYS A 251 -47.57 65.75 -50.14
N LYS A 252 -48.04 65.45 -51.36
CA LYS A 252 -47.89 66.35 -52.51
C LYS A 252 -48.48 67.72 -52.14
N PRO A 253 -47.74 68.83 -52.33
CA PRO A 253 -48.27 70.17 -52.10
C PRO A 253 -49.43 70.42 -53.05
N LYS A 254 -50.58 70.83 -52.51
CA LYS A 254 -51.74 71.24 -53.30
C LYS A 254 -51.40 72.57 -54.00
N LEU A 255 -51.23 72.53 -55.32
CA LEU A 255 -51.17 73.74 -56.14
C LEU A 255 -52.53 74.46 -56.03
N LYS A 256 -52.54 75.67 -55.45
CA LYS A 256 -53.69 76.57 -55.49
C LYS A 256 -53.85 77.03 -56.93
N LYS A 257 -55.01 76.76 -57.54
CA LYS A 257 -55.43 77.43 -58.78
C LYS A 257 -55.67 78.91 -58.45
N VAL A 258 -54.87 79.79 -59.04
CA VAL A 258 -55.17 81.22 -59.13
C VAL A 258 -56.18 81.37 -60.26
N ARG A 259 -57.31 82.02 -59.96
CA ARG A 259 -58.30 82.48 -60.94
C ARG A 259 -57.90 83.86 -61.42
#